data_AF-A0A9E0LKT9-F1
#
_entry.id   AF-A0A9E0LKT9-F1
#
_cell.length_a   1.000
_cell.length_b   1.000
_cell.length_c   1.000
_cell.angle_alpha   90.00
_cell.angle_beta   90.00
_cell.angle_gamma   90.00
#
_symmetry.space_group_name_H-M   'P 1'
#
loop_
_entity.id
_entity.type
_entity.pdbx_description
1 polymer ?
#
loop_
_entity_poly.entity_id
_entity_poly.type
_entity_poly.pdbx_seq_one_letter_code
_entity_poly.pdbx_strand_id
1 'polypeptide(L)'
;MRLFAIVCFAVVLSSIFIAQSTLQSSAQSASNLNLQFPPELSVGRLILLKPDWKGDAQSATGTPLAAARGSVKTLAGQSIMLLSNDCISEHMNLLGSFPPNALACLVLNNTSITDKDLIFVKHLTGLRRLELEDTDITDVGLEQLSKLSSLEYLRLSNTLVKGNTFGYLAATNLKNLHLDNLALGARAFREVSKFKELRWLNLSRVHLTDSALAELAQLPKLYGLIIPNNHTLTDIGLRKLVGMKQLRRLDLSSTGVTLGGVLALKGIPLKWLKLSPSFKGEQGSALLHRAFPRAEIEFDKDRQRIPSEMFAPLH
;
A
#
# COMPACT_ATOMS: atom_id res chain seq x y z
N MET A 1 2.83 -65.19 24.22
CA MET A 1 2.17 -63.87 24.42
C MET A 1 2.93 -62.90 25.36
N ARG A 2 4.24 -63.03 25.56
CA ARG A 2 5.02 -62.06 26.38
C ARG A 2 6.16 -61.31 25.65
N LEU A 3 6.48 -61.68 24.41
CA LEU A 3 7.49 -60.97 23.61
C LEU A 3 6.94 -59.81 22.75
N PHE A 4 5.64 -59.82 22.43
CA PHE A 4 5.04 -58.78 21.56
C PHE A 4 4.72 -57.47 22.30
N ALA A 5 4.53 -57.52 23.63
CA ALA A 5 4.18 -56.34 24.43
C ALA A 5 5.40 -55.44 24.74
N ILE A 6 6.62 -55.98 24.72
CA ILE A 6 7.84 -55.22 25.06
C ILE A 6 8.33 -54.39 23.88
N VAL A 7 8.14 -54.87 22.64
CA VAL A 7 8.54 -54.13 21.43
C VAL A 7 7.62 -52.93 21.16
N CYS A 8 6.32 -53.03 21.46
CA CYS A 8 5.40 -51.90 21.30
C CYS A 8 5.64 -50.75 22.31
N PHE A 9 6.14 -51.04 23.51
CA PHE A 9 6.41 -50.00 24.52
C PHE A 9 7.68 -49.20 24.21
N ALA A 10 8.71 -49.83 23.63
CA ALA A 10 9.95 -49.16 23.25
C ALA A 10 9.76 -48.18 22.07
N VAL A 11 8.90 -48.53 21.09
CA VAL A 11 8.64 -47.68 19.91
C VAL A 11 7.80 -46.44 20.27
N VAL A 12 6.92 -46.54 21.27
CA VAL A 12 6.11 -45.41 21.75
C VAL A 12 6.95 -44.44 22.58
N LEU A 13 7.88 -44.93 23.40
CA LEU A 13 8.82 -44.06 24.15
C LEU A 13 9.81 -43.34 23.23
N SER A 14 10.32 -44.00 22.18
CA SER A 14 11.22 -43.34 21.21
C SER A 14 10.50 -42.27 20.38
N SER A 15 9.23 -42.48 20.02
CA SER A 15 8.45 -41.50 19.26
C SER A 15 7.97 -40.32 20.11
N ILE A 16 7.73 -40.51 21.41
CA ILE A 16 7.48 -39.39 22.35
C ILE A 16 8.77 -38.58 22.60
N PHE A 17 9.93 -39.24 22.71
CA PHE A 17 11.22 -38.55 22.86
C PHE A 17 11.63 -37.80 21.59
N ILE A 18 11.36 -38.37 20.41
CA ILE A 18 11.56 -37.70 19.12
C ILE A 18 10.57 -36.53 18.97
N ALA A 19 9.31 -36.67 19.38
CA ALA A 19 8.32 -35.58 19.35
C ALA A 19 8.65 -34.45 20.34
N GLN A 20 9.14 -34.75 21.55
CA GLN A 20 9.62 -33.74 22.49
C GLN A 20 10.93 -33.09 22.01
N SER A 21 11.84 -33.85 21.41
CA SER A 21 13.08 -33.31 20.83
C SER A 21 12.84 -32.43 19.59
N THR A 22 11.82 -32.74 18.78
CA THR A 22 11.43 -31.94 17.60
C THR A 22 10.60 -30.72 17.97
N LEU A 23 9.83 -30.77 19.07
CA LEU A 23 9.19 -29.59 19.67
C LEU A 23 10.18 -28.69 20.43
N GLN A 24 11.31 -29.23 20.93
CA GLN A 24 12.42 -28.45 21.50
C GLN A 24 13.44 -27.96 20.46
N SER A 25 13.48 -28.52 19.24
CA SER A 25 14.42 -28.10 18.20
C SER A 25 13.88 -27.07 17.20
N SER A 26 12.60 -26.70 17.28
CA SER A 26 12.03 -25.60 16.45
C SER A 26 12.07 -24.23 17.12
N ALA A 27 12.55 -24.14 18.36
CA ALA A 27 13.02 -22.88 18.94
C ALA A 27 14.47 -22.65 18.51
N GLN A 28 14.68 -22.49 17.20
CA GLN A 28 15.87 -21.83 16.69
C GLN A 28 15.91 -20.47 17.42
N SER A 29 16.90 -20.30 18.30
CA SER A 29 17.10 -19.07 19.08
C SER A 29 17.02 -17.90 18.10
N ALA A 30 15.89 -17.18 18.09
CA ALA A 30 15.74 -16.03 17.23
C ALA A 30 16.84 -15.06 17.63
N SER A 31 17.78 -14.79 16.73
CA SER A 31 18.91 -13.94 17.04
C SER A 31 18.39 -12.57 17.46
N ASN A 32 18.78 -12.12 18.66
CA ASN A 32 18.43 -10.78 19.14
C ASN A 32 18.97 -9.75 18.15
N LEU A 33 18.11 -8.85 17.71
CA LEU A 33 18.47 -7.67 16.95
C LEU A 33 18.38 -6.46 17.87
N ASN A 34 19.40 -5.63 17.89
CA ASN A 34 19.43 -4.44 18.73
C ASN A 34 19.45 -3.18 17.87
N LEU A 35 18.31 -2.50 17.80
CA LEU A 35 18.15 -1.27 17.02
C LEU A 35 18.59 -0.08 17.88
N GLN A 36 19.51 0.73 17.35
CA GLN A 36 20.00 1.92 18.03
C GLN A 36 19.25 3.16 17.55
N PHE A 37 18.69 3.92 18.49
CA PHE A 37 18.05 5.21 18.29
C PHE A 37 18.72 6.26 19.19
N PRO A 38 18.51 7.56 18.94
CA PRO A 38 18.96 8.63 19.83
C PRO A 38 18.53 8.36 21.29
N PRO A 39 19.43 8.44 22.28
CA PRO A 39 19.07 8.21 23.68
C PRO A 39 18.33 9.39 24.34
N GLU A 40 18.48 10.60 23.80
CA GLU A 40 17.90 11.84 24.34
C GLU A 40 16.46 12.09 23.90
N LEU A 41 16.07 11.60 22.71
CA LEU A 41 14.75 11.84 22.11
C LEU A 41 14.22 10.61 21.37
N SER A 42 12.93 10.62 21.05
CA SER A 42 12.29 9.56 20.28
C SER A 42 12.03 10.01 18.85
N VAL A 43 12.45 9.25 17.86
CA VAL A 43 12.18 9.51 16.42
C VAL A 43 10.86 8.90 15.92
N GLY A 44 10.06 8.37 16.85
CA GLY A 44 8.81 7.71 16.53
C GLY A 44 8.43 6.61 17.52
N ARG A 45 7.68 5.63 17.04
CA ARG A 45 7.26 4.45 17.79
C ARG A 45 7.52 3.18 16.99
N LEU A 46 7.93 2.14 17.70
CA LEU A 46 8.02 0.79 17.16
C LEU A 46 6.75 0.03 17.44
N ILE A 47 6.22 -0.62 16.41
CA ILE A 47 5.01 -1.44 16.48
C ILE A 47 5.39 -2.84 16.00
N LEU A 48 5.06 -3.85 16.79
CA LEU A 48 5.16 -5.25 16.38
C LEU A 48 3.92 -5.60 15.55
N LEU A 49 4.11 -5.80 14.26
CA LEU A 49 3.03 -6.17 13.34
C LEU A 49 2.50 -7.56 13.67
N LYS A 50 1.22 -7.78 13.39
CA LYS A 50 0.60 -9.10 13.57
C LYS A 50 1.34 -10.17 12.75
N PRO A 51 1.47 -11.42 13.24
CA PRO A 51 2.19 -12.48 12.54
C PRO A 51 1.68 -12.78 11.12
N ASP A 52 0.39 -12.57 10.88
CA ASP A 52 -0.27 -12.79 9.60
C ASP A 52 -0.23 -11.57 8.66
N TRP A 53 0.40 -10.47 9.09
CA TRP A 53 0.43 -9.22 8.35
C TRP A 53 1.06 -9.36 6.96
N LYS A 54 0.38 -8.77 5.97
CA LYS A 54 0.84 -8.72 4.58
C LYS A 54 1.29 -7.29 4.23
N GLY A 55 2.38 -7.19 3.48
CA GLY A 55 2.99 -5.92 3.09
C GLY A 55 2.06 -5.07 2.24
N ASP A 56 1.26 -5.73 1.40
CA ASP A 56 0.20 -5.16 0.58
C ASP A 56 -1.16 -5.02 1.29
N ALA A 57 -1.22 -5.16 2.62
CA ALA A 57 -2.46 -4.88 3.34
C ALA A 57 -2.82 -3.38 3.26
N GLN A 58 -4.12 -3.03 3.22
CA GLN A 58 -4.55 -1.63 3.25
C GLN A 58 -4.19 -0.95 4.58
N SER A 59 -4.32 -1.68 5.69
CA SER A 59 -3.89 -1.24 7.02
C SER A 59 -2.73 -2.07 7.54
N ALA A 60 -1.83 -1.43 8.27
CA ALA A 60 -0.80 -2.09 9.03
C ALA A 60 -1.21 -2.01 10.51
N THR A 61 -1.51 -3.16 11.12
CA THR A 61 -1.97 -3.24 12.51
C THR A 61 -1.02 -4.11 13.32
N GLY A 62 -0.87 -3.78 14.60
CA GLY A 62 0.07 -4.43 15.48
C GLY A 62 -0.07 -3.91 16.90
N THR A 63 0.79 -4.41 17.79
CA THR A 63 0.85 -3.98 19.19
C THR A 63 2.02 -3.00 19.38
N PRO A 64 1.85 -1.90 20.12
CA PRO A 64 2.96 -1.03 20.48
C PRO A 64 4.08 -1.84 21.14
N LEU A 65 5.32 -1.67 20.67
CA LEU A 65 6.49 -2.36 21.19
C LEU A 65 7.28 -1.45 22.12
N ALA A 66 7.71 -0.29 21.62
CA ALA A 66 8.52 0.68 22.36
C ALA A 66 8.49 2.06 21.68
N ALA A 67 8.93 3.09 22.39
CA ALA A 67 9.39 4.32 21.75
C ALA A 67 10.66 4.04 20.93
N ALA A 68 10.85 4.73 19.81
CA ALA A 68 12.07 4.64 19.00
C ALA A 68 13.16 5.53 19.62
N ARG A 69 13.65 5.13 20.80
CA ARG A 69 14.59 5.88 21.64
C ARG A 69 15.57 4.91 22.31
N GLY A 70 16.85 5.27 22.32
CA GLY A 70 17.92 4.45 22.89
C GLY A 70 18.05 3.07 22.24
N SER A 71 18.46 2.08 23.03
CA SER A 71 18.64 0.70 22.56
C SER A 71 17.32 -0.08 22.67
N VAL A 72 16.77 -0.54 21.53
CA VAL A 72 15.56 -1.37 21.52
C VAL A 72 15.88 -2.76 20.97
N LYS A 73 15.65 -3.77 21.81
CA LYS A 73 15.80 -5.18 21.45
C LYS A 73 14.57 -5.69 20.72
N THR A 74 14.79 -6.35 19.59
CA THR A 74 13.80 -7.08 18.80
C THR A 74 14.33 -8.49 18.51
N LEU A 75 13.48 -9.37 17.99
CA LEU A 75 13.88 -10.71 17.57
C LEU A 75 13.93 -10.80 16.05
N ALA A 76 14.93 -11.49 15.52
CA ALA A 76 14.97 -11.80 14.10
C ALA A 76 13.67 -12.50 13.64
N GLY A 77 13.14 -12.07 12.49
CA GLY A 77 11.88 -12.56 11.94
C GLY A 77 10.63 -11.82 12.42
N GLN A 78 10.74 -10.95 13.44
CA GLN A 78 9.63 -10.06 13.79
C GLN A 78 9.41 -9.02 12.69
N SER A 79 8.15 -8.84 12.29
CA SER A 79 7.77 -7.74 11.40
C SER A 79 7.63 -6.46 12.22
N ILE A 80 8.67 -5.64 12.20
CA ILE A 80 8.71 -4.37 12.93
C ILE A 80 8.28 -3.23 12.01
N MET A 81 7.38 -2.39 12.51
CA MET A 81 7.08 -1.09 11.91
C MET A 81 7.76 0.01 12.70
N LEU A 82 8.44 0.92 12.01
CA LEU A 82 8.78 2.24 12.54
C LEU A 82 7.74 3.25 12.04
N LEU A 83 6.91 3.73 12.97
CA LEU A 83 6.03 4.88 12.76
C LEU A 83 6.77 6.13 13.23
N SER A 84 7.35 6.87 12.29
CA SER A 84 8.19 8.02 12.60
C SER A 84 7.38 9.25 13.04
N ASN A 85 8.08 10.19 13.67
CA ASN A 85 7.62 11.56 13.91
C ASN A 85 8.59 12.55 13.23
N ASP A 86 8.34 13.84 13.36
CA ASP A 86 9.11 14.91 12.70
C ASP A 86 10.62 14.88 13.03
N CYS A 87 11.00 14.38 14.21
CA CYS A 87 12.42 14.28 14.60
C CYS A 87 13.24 13.34 13.71
N ILE A 88 12.60 12.43 12.96
CA ILE A 88 13.31 11.50 12.09
C ILE A 88 14.12 12.21 10.99
N SER A 89 13.65 13.36 10.50
CA SER A 89 14.29 14.09 9.40
C SER A 89 15.73 14.51 9.72
N GLU A 90 16.03 14.80 10.99
CA GLU A 90 17.38 15.15 11.45
C GLU A 90 18.26 13.92 11.75
N HIS A 91 17.67 12.72 11.75
CA HIS A 91 18.31 11.48 12.22
C HIS A 91 18.20 10.32 11.21
N MET A 92 17.95 10.61 9.92
CA MET A 92 17.80 9.58 8.87
C MET A 92 19.02 8.67 8.74
N ASN A 93 20.21 9.17 9.10
CA ASN A 93 21.45 8.39 9.12
C ASN A 93 21.39 7.15 10.01
N LEU A 94 20.55 7.14 11.07
CA LEU A 94 20.39 5.97 11.94
C LEU A 94 19.91 4.74 11.15
N LEU A 95 19.04 4.95 10.16
CA LEU A 95 18.50 3.87 9.33
C LEU A 95 19.63 3.19 8.55
N GLY A 96 20.69 3.93 8.20
CA GLY A 96 21.90 3.42 7.56
C GLY A 96 22.65 2.36 8.36
N SER A 97 22.43 2.28 9.67
CA SER A 97 23.05 1.29 10.56
C SER A 97 22.21 0.02 10.75
N PHE A 98 20.97 0.00 10.28
CA PHE A 98 20.06 -1.11 10.50
C PHE A 98 20.39 -2.26 9.55
N PRO A 99 20.25 -3.53 9.96
CA PRO A 99 20.39 -4.63 9.02
C PRO A 99 19.25 -4.64 8.01
N PRO A 100 19.43 -5.29 6.85
CA PRO A 100 18.46 -5.25 5.74
C PRO A 100 17.02 -5.67 6.09
N ASN A 101 16.85 -6.54 7.09
CA ASN A 101 15.55 -7.08 7.53
C ASN A 101 15.07 -6.47 8.86
N ALA A 102 15.65 -5.36 9.30
CA ALA A 102 15.31 -4.71 10.57
C ALA A 102 13.87 -4.21 10.62
N LEU A 103 13.37 -3.70 9.50
CA LEU A 103 12.04 -3.11 9.37
C LEU A 103 11.26 -3.80 8.25
N ALA A 104 10.01 -4.14 8.54
CA ALA A 104 9.05 -4.61 7.55
C ALA A 104 8.15 -3.47 7.03
N CYS A 105 7.96 -2.42 7.84
CA CYS A 105 7.17 -1.24 7.50
C CYS A 105 7.87 0.04 7.99
N LEU A 106 7.96 1.05 7.15
CA LEU A 106 8.56 2.35 7.48
C LEU A 106 7.58 3.45 7.04
N VAL A 107 7.13 4.23 8.01
CA VAL A 107 6.19 5.35 7.79
C VAL A 107 6.92 6.64 8.08
N LEU A 108 7.16 7.43 7.04
CA LEU A 108 7.86 8.72 7.08
C LEU A 108 6.93 9.89 6.65
N ASN A 109 5.62 9.68 6.73
CA ASN A 109 4.65 10.67 6.27
C ASN A 109 4.77 11.97 7.06
N ASN A 110 4.50 13.12 6.42
CA ASN A 110 4.51 14.44 7.03
C ASN A 110 5.86 14.80 7.67
N THR A 111 6.96 14.42 7.04
CA THR A 111 8.32 14.73 7.51
C THR A 111 9.06 15.55 6.45
N SER A 112 10.09 16.30 6.87
CA SER A 112 10.88 17.15 5.95
C SER A 112 11.99 16.37 5.21
N ILE A 113 11.78 15.08 4.94
CA ILE A 113 12.76 14.26 4.21
C ILE A 113 12.77 14.60 2.72
N THR A 114 13.94 14.42 2.11
CA THR A 114 14.24 14.72 0.71
C THR A 114 14.88 13.52 0.01
N ASP A 115 15.13 13.63 -1.29
CA ASP A 115 15.79 12.58 -2.07
C ASP A 115 17.13 12.12 -1.48
N LYS A 116 17.85 13.02 -0.80
CA LYS A 116 19.15 12.73 -0.18
C LYS A 116 19.03 11.72 0.95
N ASP A 117 17.89 11.70 1.64
CA ASP A 117 17.67 10.86 2.82
C ASP A 117 17.37 9.41 2.45
N LEU A 118 16.83 9.16 1.25
CA LEU A 118 16.53 7.80 0.76
C LEU A 118 17.79 6.94 0.57
N ILE A 119 18.98 7.53 0.56
CA ILE A 119 20.26 6.81 0.58
C ILE A 119 20.38 5.88 1.81
N PHE A 120 19.77 6.27 2.94
CA PHE A 120 19.77 5.50 4.18
C PHE A 120 18.71 4.40 4.21
N VAL A 121 17.78 4.38 3.25
CA VAL A 121 16.69 3.39 3.19
C VAL A 121 17.00 2.25 2.20
N LYS A 122 17.78 2.52 1.15
CA LYS A 122 17.99 1.61 0.00
C LYS A 122 18.50 0.19 0.34
N HIS A 123 19.13 0.00 1.50
CA HIS A 123 19.70 -1.28 1.92
C HIS A 123 18.72 -2.12 2.76
N LEU A 124 17.56 -1.58 3.14
CA LEU A 124 16.51 -2.27 3.89
C LEU A 124 15.72 -3.22 2.98
N THR A 125 16.39 -4.23 2.42
CA THR A 125 15.80 -5.12 1.40
C THR A 125 14.65 -6.00 1.92
N GLY A 126 14.48 -6.11 3.24
CA GLY A 126 13.33 -6.74 3.88
C GLY A 126 12.12 -5.82 4.05
N LEU A 127 12.22 -4.53 3.69
CA LEU A 127 11.13 -3.57 3.79
C LEU A 127 10.00 -3.93 2.81
N ARG A 128 8.80 -4.12 3.34
CA ARG A 128 7.61 -4.51 2.57
C ARG A 128 6.64 -3.36 2.33
N ARG A 129 6.64 -2.37 3.21
CA ARG A 129 5.79 -1.18 3.13
C ARG A 129 6.61 0.07 3.41
N LEU A 130 6.54 1.04 2.49
CA LEU A 130 7.13 2.36 2.63
C LEU A 130 6.07 3.42 2.38
N GLU A 131 5.94 4.36 3.32
CA GLU A 131 5.08 5.52 3.16
C GLU A 131 5.89 6.81 3.28
N LEU A 132 5.70 7.67 2.28
CA LEU A 132 6.39 8.94 2.09
C LEU A 132 5.38 10.06 1.80
N GLU A 133 4.14 9.93 2.28
CA GLU A 133 3.08 10.92 2.03
C GLU A 133 3.46 12.28 2.63
N ASP A 134 3.18 13.38 1.91
CA ASP A 134 3.50 14.74 2.36
C ASP A 134 4.99 14.91 2.72
N THR A 135 5.86 14.60 1.75
CA THR A 135 7.34 14.77 1.83
C THR A 135 7.89 15.41 0.56
N ASP A 136 9.13 15.91 0.61
CA ASP A 136 9.79 16.61 -0.51
C ASP A 136 10.51 15.64 -1.48
N ILE A 137 10.03 14.40 -1.59
CA ILE A 137 10.58 13.39 -2.51
C ILE A 137 10.22 13.70 -3.96
N THR A 138 11.19 13.55 -4.86
CA THR A 138 11.05 13.72 -6.31
C THR A 138 11.34 12.42 -7.07
N ASP A 139 11.26 12.47 -8.40
CA ASP A 139 11.65 11.36 -9.28
C ASP A 139 13.10 10.88 -9.07
N VAL A 140 13.99 11.74 -8.56
CA VAL A 140 15.41 11.42 -8.30
C VAL A 140 15.55 10.45 -7.13
N GLY A 141 14.81 10.67 -6.04
CA GLY A 141 14.84 9.80 -4.86
C GLY A 141 14.36 8.38 -5.14
N LEU A 142 13.42 8.22 -6.08
CA LEU A 142 12.83 6.91 -6.42
C LEU A 142 13.84 5.90 -6.97
N GLU A 143 14.95 6.35 -7.56
CA GLU A 143 16.01 5.43 -8.04
C GLU A 143 16.58 4.60 -6.87
N GLN A 144 16.72 5.19 -5.69
CA GLN A 144 17.26 4.52 -4.51
C GLN A 144 16.33 3.38 -4.03
N LEU A 145 15.02 3.50 -4.28
CA LEU A 145 14.03 2.51 -3.86
C LEU A 145 14.00 1.27 -4.76
N SER A 146 14.66 1.30 -5.93
CA SER A 146 14.75 0.15 -6.85
C SER A 146 15.42 -1.08 -6.24
N LYS A 147 16.20 -0.90 -5.16
CA LYS A 147 16.89 -1.97 -4.43
C LYS A 147 16.00 -2.67 -3.40
N LEU A 148 14.83 -2.12 -3.09
CA LEU A 148 13.88 -2.68 -2.12
C LEU A 148 13.08 -3.82 -2.75
N SER A 149 13.74 -4.95 -2.97
CA SER A 149 13.18 -6.11 -3.69
C SER A 149 11.94 -6.71 -3.04
N SER A 150 11.78 -6.55 -1.72
CA SER A 150 10.60 -7.04 -0.97
C SER A 150 9.46 -6.02 -0.89
N LEU A 151 9.59 -4.83 -1.50
CA LEU A 151 8.59 -3.77 -1.38
C LEU A 151 7.29 -4.18 -2.09
N GLU A 152 6.20 -4.19 -1.34
CA GLU A 152 4.86 -4.59 -1.78
C GLU A 152 3.87 -3.42 -1.76
N TYR A 153 4.11 -2.41 -0.92
CA TYR A 153 3.29 -1.22 -0.75
C TYR A 153 4.15 0.03 -0.77
N LEU A 154 3.76 1.00 -1.61
CA LEU A 154 4.38 2.32 -1.66
C LEU A 154 3.30 3.41 -1.70
N ARG A 155 3.45 4.40 -0.81
CA ARG A 155 2.63 5.61 -0.80
C ARG A 155 3.50 6.84 -1.04
N LEU A 156 3.17 7.59 -2.10
CA LEU A 156 3.83 8.82 -2.55
C LEU A 156 2.84 9.98 -2.65
N SER A 157 1.68 9.88 -2.00
CA SER A 157 0.63 10.90 -2.02
C SER A 157 1.19 12.26 -1.58
N ASN A 158 0.77 13.34 -2.25
CA ASN A 158 1.21 14.71 -1.93
C ASN A 158 2.74 14.95 -1.98
N THR A 159 3.49 14.16 -2.73
CA THR A 159 4.94 14.40 -2.96
C THR A 159 5.19 15.24 -4.22
N LEU A 160 6.47 15.48 -4.54
CA LEU A 160 6.90 16.23 -5.73
C LEU A 160 7.17 15.33 -6.95
N VAL A 161 6.91 14.03 -6.83
CA VAL A 161 7.06 13.03 -7.89
C VAL A 161 6.24 13.39 -9.13
N LYS A 162 6.88 13.33 -10.30
CA LYS A 162 6.24 13.51 -11.62
C LYS A 162 6.01 12.17 -12.34
N GLY A 163 6.65 11.11 -11.86
CA GLY A 163 6.46 9.74 -12.30
C GLY A 163 7.26 9.32 -13.52
N ASN A 164 8.24 10.12 -13.97
CA ASN A 164 9.04 9.79 -15.16
C ASN A 164 9.98 8.60 -14.93
N THR A 165 10.25 8.28 -13.67
CA THR A 165 11.20 7.25 -13.20
C THR A 165 10.54 6.05 -12.55
N PHE A 166 9.20 5.91 -12.58
CA PHE A 166 8.51 4.76 -12.00
C PHE A 166 9.00 3.41 -12.55
N GLY A 167 9.54 3.37 -13.77
CA GLY A 167 10.16 2.17 -14.33
C GLY A 167 11.27 1.56 -13.49
N TYR A 168 12.00 2.36 -12.69
CA TYR A 168 13.01 1.83 -11.76
C TYR A 168 12.41 0.95 -10.67
N LEU A 169 11.15 1.20 -10.31
CA LEU A 169 10.43 0.43 -9.31
C LEU A 169 9.76 -0.81 -9.91
N ALA A 170 9.70 -0.95 -11.24
CA ALA A 170 8.98 -2.06 -11.88
C ALA A 170 9.60 -3.45 -11.59
N ALA A 171 10.86 -3.49 -11.14
CA ALA A 171 11.55 -4.71 -10.69
C ALA A 171 11.18 -5.14 -9.25
N THR A 172 10.47 -4.30 -8.51
CA THR A 172 9.98 -4.61 -7.16
C THR A 172 8.73 -5.49 -7.22
N ASN A 173 8.31 -6.04 -6.08
CA ASN A 173 7.06 -6.79 -5.95
C ASN A 173 5.87 -5.89 -5.60
N LEU A 174 5.84 -4.66 -6.12
CA LEU A 174 4.81 -3.68 -5.78
C LEU A 174 3.42 -4.16 -6.19
N LYS A 175 2.54 -4.25 -5.18
CA LYS A 175 1.14 -4.66 -5.32
C LYS A 175 0.19 -3.50 -5.04
N ASN A 176 0.56 -2.59 -4.14
CA ASN A 176 -0.24 -1.41 -3.81
C ASN A 176 0.56 -0.14 -4.02
N LEU A 177 0.02 0.77 -4.83
CA LEU A 177 0.66 2.03 -5.16
C LEU A 177 -0.33 3.19 -5.00
N HIS A 178 0.03 4.16 -4.17
CA HIS A 178 -0.75 5.36 -3.91
C HIS A 178 -0.01 6.59 -4.47
N LEU A 179 -0.62 7.24 -5.46
CA LEU A 179 -0.07 8.37 -6.22
C LEU A 179 -1.03 9.56 -6.24
N ASP A 180 -1.93 9.66 -5.27
CA ASP A 180 -2.92 10.71 -5.25
C ASP A 180 -2.31 12.10 -5.00
N ASN A 181 -2.94 13.11 -5.59
CA ASN A 181 -2.52 14.51 -5.56
C ASN A 181 -1.11 14.76 -6.13
N LEU A 182 -0.75 14.05 -7.19
CA LEU A 182 0.50 14.25 -7.94
C LEU A 182 0.26 14.89 -9.30
N ALA A 183 1.23 15.70 -9.75
CA ALA A 183 1.24 16.28 -11.09
C ALA A 183 1.88 15.31 -12.10
N LEU A 184 1.16 14.23 -12.45
CA LEU A 184 1.66 13.18 -13.33
C LEU A 184 1.47 13.53 -14.81
N GLY A 185 2.51 13.27 -15.61
CA GLY A 185 2.45 13.39 -17.08
C GLY A 185 2.16 12.06 -17.79
N ALA A 186 1.92 12.09 -19.10
CA ALA A 186 1.63 10.90 -19.92
C ALA A 186 2.69 9.78 -19.78
N ARG A 187 3.96 10.14 -19.60
CA ARG A 187 5.04 9.19 -19.35
C ARG A 187 4.82 8.38 -18.07
N ALA A 188 4.34 9.00 -17.00
CA ALA A 188 4.13 8.32 -15.73
C ALA A 188 3.18 7.13 -15.87
N PHE A 189 2.06 7.27 -16.58
CA PHE A 189 1.09 6.19 -16.78
C PHE A 189 1.64 5.03 -17.61
N ARG A 190 2.49 5.32 -18.61
CA ARG A 190 3.22 4.29 -19.37
C ARG A 190 4.26 3.54 -18.53
N GLU A 191 4.89 4.24 -17.58
CA GLU A 191 5.79 3.57 -16.62
C GLU A 191 4.98 2.73 -15.62
N VAL A 192 3.82 3.22 -15.16
CA VAL A 192 2.94 2.47 -14.27
C VAL A 192 2.40 1.19 -14.92
N SER A 193 2.14 1.15 -16.22
CA SER A 193 1.70 -0.07 -16.91
C SER A 193 2.75 -1.20 -16.92
N LYS A 194 3.99 -0.93 -16.49
CA LYS A 194 5.06 -1.92 -16.35
C LYS A 194 4.97 -2.75 -15.06
N PHE A 195 4.26 -2.29 -14.02
CA PHE A 195 4.13 -3.04 -12.75
C PHE A 195 3.23 -4.28 -12.90
N LYS A 196 3.83 -5.46 -13.14
CA LYS A 196 3.07 -6.69 -13.43
C LYS A 196 2.36 -7.31 -12.22
N GLU A 197 2.80 -6.95 -11.02
CA GLU A 197 2.23 -7.42 -9.75
C GLU A 197 1.20 -6.47 -9.15
N LEU A 198 0.97 -5.29 -9.76
CA LEU A 198 0.10 -4.27 -9.19
C LEU A 198 -1.37 -4.73 -9.11
N ARG A 199 -1.93 -4.63 -7.91
CA ARG A 199 -3.30 -5.02 -7.56
C ARG A 199 -4.15 -3.83 -7.14
N TRP A 200 -3.56 -2.84 -6.48
CA TRP A 200 -4.24 -1.63 -6.03
C TRP A 200 -3.52 -0.39 -6.52
N LEU A 201 -4.26 0.51 -7.16
CA LEU A 201 -3.73 1.77 -7.68
C LEU A 201 -4.66 2.92 -7.30
N ASN A 202 -4.13 3.87 -6.54
CA ASN A 202 -4.79 5.15 -6.28
C ASN A 202 -4.14 6.26 -7.13
N LEU A 203 -4.96 6.90 -7.94
CA LEU A 203 -4.65 7.98 -8.87
C LEU A 203 -5.66 9.11 -8.70
N SER A 204 -6.08 9.39 -7.47
CA SER A 204 -7.00 10.49 -7.19
C SER A 204 -6.34 11.83 -7.51
N ARG A 205 -7.03 12.72 -8.23
CA ARG A 205 -6.54 14.08 -8.54
C ARG A 205 -5.14 14.08 -9.17
N VAL A 206 -4.96 13.36 -10.27
CA VAL A 206 -3.67 13.31 -11.01
C VAL A 206 -3.79 13.77 -12.46
N HIS A 207 -4.91 14.42 -12.81
CA HIS A 207 -5.23 14.84 -14.19
C HIS A 207 -5.26 13.64 -15.16
N LEU A 208 -5.84 12.52 -14.71
CA LEU A 208 -5.98 11.30 -15.52
C LEU A 208 -6.86 11.57 -16.75
N THR A 209 -6.36 11.23 -17.93
CA THR A 209 -7.06 11.35 -19.21
C THR A 209 -7.52 9.98 -19.75
N ASP A 210 -8.34 9.98 -20.79
CA ASP A 210 -8.79 8.75 -21.46
C ASP A 210 -7.63 7.92 -22.05
N SER A 211 -6.61 8.58 -22.60
CA SER A 211 -5.42 7.91 -23.13
C SER A 211 -4.57 7.30 -22.01
N ALA A 212 -4.41 8.02 -20.89
CA ALA A 212 -3.72 7.49 -19.73
C ALA A 212 -4.43 6.27 -19.13
N LEU A 213 -5.77 6.29 -19.06
CA LEU A 213 -6.53 5.13 -18.58
C LEU A 213 -6.40 3.91 -19.52
N ALA A 214 -6.27 4.14 -20.83
CA ALA A 214 -6.03 3.06 -21.80
C ALA A 214 -4.70 2.33 -21.56
N GLU A 215 -3.65 3.04 -21.15
CA GLU A 215 -2.36 2.45 -20.75
C GLU A 215 -2.50 1.58 -19.50
N LEU A 216 -3.25 2.08 -18.49
CA LEU A 216 -3.47 1.38 -17.23
C LEU A 216 -4.36 0.14 -17.38
N ALA A 217 -5.23 0.10 -18.38
CA ALA A 217 -6.06 -1.06 -18.69
C ALA A 217 -5.27 -2.32 -19.07
N GLN A 218 -3.95 -2.20 -19.30
CA GLN A 218 -3.03 -3.30 -19.58
C GLN A 218 -2.49 -3.99 -18.31
N LEU A 219 -2.81 -3.48 -17.12
CA LEU A 219 -2.34 -4.06 -15.85
C LEU A 219 -3.05 -5.40 -15.58
N PRO A 220 -2.35 -6.54 -15.63
CA PRO A 220 -2.99 -7.85 -15.72
C PRO A 220 -3.62 -8.32 -14.39
N LYS A 221 -3.14 -7.78 -13.26
CA LYS A 221 -3.54 -8.18 -11.91
C LYS A 221 -4.33 -7.10 -11.16
N LEU A 222 -4.64 -5.97 -11.82
CA LEU A 222 -5.28 -4.85 -11.14
C LEU A 222 -6.67 -5.25 -10.65
N TYR A 223 -6.85 -5.14 -9.33
CA TYR A 223 -8.04 -5.51 -8.58
C TYR A 223 -8.81 -4.29 -8.11
N GLY A 224 -8.12 -3.24 -7.69
CA GLY A 224 -8.69 -1.97 -7.24
C GLY A 224 -8.10 -0.78 -7.97
N LEU A 225 -8.97 0.05 -8.55
CA LEU A 225 -8.61 1.31 -9.20
C LEU A 225 -9.41 2.46 -8.57
N ILE A 226 -8.70 3.39 -7.93
CA ILE A 226 -9.28 4.55 -7.25
C ILE A 226 -8.86 5.79 -8.02
N ILE A 227 -9.79 6.40 -8.76
CA ILE A 227 -9.51 7.53 -9.67
C ILE A 227 -10.42 8.75 -9.48
N PRO A 228 -10.87 9.10 -8.26
CA PRO A 228 -11.75 10.24 -8.10
C PRO A 228 -11.05 11.57 -8.35
N ASN A 229 -11.84 12.60 -8.67
CA ASN A 229 -11.35 13.96 -8.97
C ASN A 229 -10.45 14.03 -10.22
N ASN A 230 -10.76 13.24 -11.25
CA ASN A 230 -10.14 13.32 -12.56
C ASN A 230 -11.20 13.74 -13.60
N HIS A 231 -11.55 15.03 -13.62
CA HIS A 231 -12.66 15.58 -14.42
C HIS A 231 -12.46 15.45 -15.94
N THR A 232 -11.21 15.31 -16.39
CA THR A 232 -10.84 15.09 -17.79
C THR A 232 -11.12 13.68 -18.30
N LEU A 233 -11.39 12.73 -17.40
CA LEU A 233 -11.72 11.36 -17.76
C LEU A 233 -13.19 11.26 -18.18
N THR A 234 -13.43 10.66 -19.35
CA THR A 234 -14.78 10.53 -19.94
C THR A 234 -15.15 9.06 -20.18
N ASP A 235 -16.33 8.85 -20.76
CA ASP A 235 -16.80 7.54 -21.19
C ASP A 235 -15.86 6.85 -22.19
N ILE A 236 -15.09 7.62 -22.98
CA ILE A 236 -14.15 7.08 -23.97
C ILE A 236 -13.04 6.29 -23.27
N GLY A 237 -12.44 6.87 -22.23
CA GLY A 237 -11.42 6.20 -21.42
C GLY A 237 -12.02 5.04 -20.65
N LEU A 238 -13.20 5.24 -20.05
CA LEU A 238 -13.81 4.22 -19.21
C LEU A 238 -14.08 2.91 -19.96
N ARG A 239 -14.50 2.99 -21.23
CA ARG A 239 -14.72 1.81 -22.10
C ARG A 239 -13.48 0.93 -22.26
N LYS A 240 -12.27 1.45 -22.01
CA LYS A 240 -11.04 0.65 -22.06
C LYS A 240 -10.96 -0.38 -20.93
N LEU A 241 -11.73 -0.21 -19.84
CA LEU A 241 -11.71 -1.13 -18.69
C LEU A 241 -12.54 -2.41 -18.91
N VAL A 242 -13.32 -2.53 -20.00
CA VAL A 242 -14.19 -3.69 -20.28
C VAL A 242 -13.41 -5.02 -20.30
N GLY A 243 -12.13 -4.99 -20.65
CA GLY A 243 -11.26 -6.17 -20.69
C GLY A 243 -10.66 -6.59 -19.33
N MET A 244 -10.83 -5.79 -18.27
CA MET A 244 -10.14 -6.00 -16.98
C MET A 244 -10.84 -7.06 -16.12
N LYS A 245 -10.54 -8.33 -16.40
CA LYS A 245 -11.15 -9.50 -15.74
C LYS A 245 -10.83 -9.63 -14.24
N GLN A 246 -9.84 -8.90 -13.73
CA GLN A 246 -9.47 -8.90 -12.30
C GLN A 246 -10.05 -7.72 -11.51
N LEU A 247 -10.56 -6.68 -12.19
CA LEU A 247 -11.03 -5.47 -11.52
C LEU A 247 -12.30 -5.75 -10.71
N ARG A 248 -12.23 -5.51 -9.40
CA ARG A 248 -13.34 -5.71 -8.45
C ARG A 248 -13.75 -4.42 -7.74
N ARG A 249 -12.83 -3.48 -7.53
CA ARG A 249 -13.12 -2.20 -6.86
C ARG A 249 -12.80 -1.04 -7.79
N LEU A 250 -13.77 -0.16 -7.99
CA LEU A 250 -13.64 1.00 -8.85
C LEU A 250 -14.29 2.23 -8.21
N ASP A 251 -13.52 3.30 -8.03
CA ASP A 251 -14.04 4.61 -7.62
C ASP A 251 -13.92 5.60 -8.78
N LEU A 252 -15.06 6.10 -9.26
CA LEU A 252 -15.19 7.08 -10.36
C LEU A 252 -15.76 8.42 -9.88
N SER A 253 -15.80 8.67 -8.57
CA SER A 253 -16.39 9.89 -8.01
C SER A 253 -15.69 11.14 -8.56
N SER A 254 -16.44 12.16 -8.92
CA SER A 254 -15.90 13.43 -9.41
C SER A 254 -15.05 13.26 -10.67
N THR A 255 -15.51 12.43 -11.61
CA THR A 255 -14.95 12.30 -12.98
C THR A 255 -15.92 12.91 -14.00
N GLY A 256 -15.50 13.02 -15.26
CA GLY A 256 -16.36 13.43 -16.38
C GLY A 256 -17.16 12.26 -16.99
N VAL A 257 -17.17 11.10 -16.34
CA VAL A 257 -17.92 9.91 -16.78
C VAL A 257 -19.42 10.13 -16.58
N THR A 258 -20.21 9.62 -17.52
CA THR A 258 -21.67 9.62 -17.46
C THR A 258 -22.23 8.27 -17.03
N LEU A 259 -23.52 8.21 -16.72
CA LEU A 259 -24.23 6.95 -16.49
C LEU A 259 -24.06 5.98 -17.66
N GLY A 260 -24.06 6.47 -18.91
CA GLY A 260 -23.85 5.66 -20.10
C GLY A 260 -22.47 4.99 -20.14
N GLY A 261 -21.42 5.71 -19.74
CA GLY A 261 -20.07 5.17 -19.61
C GLY A 261 -19.98 4.08 -18.55
N VAL A 262 -20.56 4.31 -17.37
CA VAL A 262 -20.58 3.29 -16.30
C VAL A 262 -21.34 2.05 -16.76
N LEU A 263 -22.51 2.20 -17.37
CA LEU A 263 -23.30 1.07 -17.88
C LEU A 263 -22.58 0.29 -19.00
N ALA A 264 -21.67 0.93 -19.74
CA ALA A 264 -20.84 0.25 -20.74
C ALA A 264 -19.85 -0.74 -20.12
N LEU A 265 -19.57 -0.65 -18.81
CA LEU A 265 -18.78 -1.63 -18.08
C LEU A 265 -19.59 -2.88 -17.71
N LYS A 266 -20.87 -3.01 -18.09
CA LYS A 266 -21.65 -4.22 -17.80
C LYS A 266 -20.87 -5.49 -18.21
N GLY A 267 -20.74 -6.42 -17.27
CA GLY A 267 -20.03 -7.69 -17.47
C GLY A 267 -18.63 -7.76 -16.86
N ILE A 268 -18.02 -6.63 -16.48
CA ILE A 268 -16.82 -6.70 -15.63
C ILE A 268 -17.20 -7.12 -14.20
N PRO A 269 -16.35 -7.88 -13.50
CA PRO A 269 -16.70 -8.54 -12.23
C PRO A 269 -16.63 -7.60 -11.01
N LEU A 270 -17.13 -6.36 -11.12
CA LEU A 270 -17.13 -5.42 -10.00
C LEU A 270 -17.87 -5.99 -8.78
N LYS A 271 -17.28 -5.74 -7.61
CA LYS A 271 -17.80 -6.04 -6.27
C LYS A 271 -18.06 -4.77 -5.47
N TRP A 272 -17.39 -3.69 -5.83
CA TRP A 272 -17.58 -2.39 -5.22
C TRP A 272 -17.40 -1.31 -6.28
N LEU A 273 -18.37 -0.41 -6.36
CA LEU A 273 -18.39 0.70 -7.31
C LEU A 273 -18.79 1.95 -6.55
N LYS A 274 -17.93 2.98 -6.59
CA LYS A 274 -18.23 4.26 -5.98
C LYS A 274 -18.35 5.37 -7.02
N LEU A 275 -19.41 6.16 -6.89
CA LEU A 275 -19.83 7.17 -7.87
C LEU A 275 -20.16 8.51 -7.18
N SER A 276 -20.25 9.58 -7.97
CA SER A 276 -20.77 10.86 -7.48
C SER A 276 -22.28 10.79 -7.17
N PRO A 277 -22.79 11.65 -6.26
CA PRO A 277 -24.22 11.75 -5.96
C PRO A 277 -25.12 11.96 -7.19
N SER A 278 -24.61 12.62 -8.24
CA SER A 278 -25.33 12.88 -9.50
C SER A 278 -25.87 11.63 -10.19
N PHE A 279 -25.31 10.45 -9.91
CA PHE A 279 -25.76 9.17 -10.47
C PHE A 279 -27.01 8.61 -9.78
N LYS A 280 -27.44 9.17 -8.64
CA LYS A 280 -28.63 8.74 -7.88
C LYS A 280 -29.97 9.18 -8.48
N GLY A 281 -29.99 9.96 -9.56
CA GLY A 281 -31.22 10.48 -10.18
C GLY A 281 -32.27 9.40 -10.46
N GLU A 282 -33.51 9.81 -10.78
CA GLU A 282 -34.74 9.01 -10.74
C GLU A 282 -34.62 7.54 -11.22
N GLN A 283 -33.85 7.27 -12.29
CA GLN A 283 -33.63 5.92 -12.82
C GLN A 283 -32.19 5.39 -12.67
N GLY A 284 -31.23 6.24 -12.29
CA GLY A 284 -29.80 5.93 -12.32
C GLY A 284 -29.44 4.78 -11.38
N SER A 285 -29.90 4.83 -10.12
CA SER A 285 -29.65 3.77 -9.14
C SER A 285 -30.20 2.41 -9.59
N ALA A 286 -31.43 2.37 -10.08
CA ALA A 286 -32.06 1.14 -10.55
C ALA A 286 -31.31 0.53 -11.76
N LEU A 287 -30.89 1.37 -12.72
CA LEU A 287 -30.11 0.92 -13.88
C LEU A 287 -28.75 0.36 -13.46
N LEU A 288 -28.08 1.02 -12.51
CA LEU A 288 -26.79 0.59 -11.97
C LEU A 288 -26.89 -0.75 -11.23
N HIS A 289 -27.88 -0.92 -10.35
CA HIS A 289 -28.10 -2.21 -9.66
C HIS A 289 -28.46 -3.33 -10.63
N ARG A 290 -29.21 -3.04 -11.70
CA ARG A 290 -29.49 -4.02 -12.77
C ARG A 290 -28.23 -4.40 -13.56
N ALA A 291 -27.33 -3.45 -13.80
CA ALA A 291 -26.08 -3.69 -14.53
C ALA A 291 -25.01 -4.39 -13.68
N PHE A 292 -24.96 -4.09 -12.38
CA PHE A 292 -23.96 -4.59 -11.42
C PHE A 292 -24.63 -5.24 -10.19
N PRO A 293 -25.42 -6.31 -10.36
CA PRO A 293 -26.22 -6.88 -9.28
C PRO A 293 -25.41 -7.51 -8.13
N ARG A 294 -24.10 -7.67 -8.31
CA ARG A 294 -23.18 -8.24 -7.32
C ARG A 294 -22.20 -7.20 -6.75
N ALA A 295 -22.31 -5.95 -7.17
CA ALA A 295 -21.48 -4.87 -6.66
C ALA A 295 -22.23 -4.14 -5.54
N GLU A 296 -21.52 -3.85 -4.46
CA GLU A 296 -21.89 -2.80 -3.53
C GLU A 296 -21.71 -1.46 -4.25
N ILE A 297 -22.79 -0.69 -4.37
CA ILE A 297 -22.78 0.60 -5.05
C ILE A 297 -22.88 1.69 -3.99
N GLU A 298 -21.80 2.43 -3.86
CA GLU A 298 -21.72 3.59 -2.98
C GLU A 298 -21.77 4.87 -3.79
N PHE A 299 -22.32 5.90 -3.17
CA PHE A 299 -22.23 7.24 -3.69
C PHE A 299 -21.53 8.09 -2.65
N ASP A 300 -20.65 8.99 -3.09
CA ASP A 300 -20.02 9.95 -2.19
C ASP A 300 -21.09 10.61 -1.30
N LYS A 301 -20.74 10.85 -0.04
CA LYS A 301 -21.57 11.71 0.80
C LYS A 301 -21.56 13.07 0.11
N ASP A 302 -22.73 13.67 -0.13
CA ASP A 302 -22.79 15.07 -0.53
C ASP A 302 -21.82 15.80 0.39
N ARG A 303 -20.75 16.39 -0.17
CA ARG A 303 -19.92 17.30 0.61
C ARG A 303 -20.92 18.32 1.12
N GLN A 304 -21.24 18.29 2.42
CA GLN A 304 -22.02 19.35 3.01
C GLN A 304 -21.32 20.62 2.58
N ARG A 305 -22.00 21.37 1.71
CA ARG A 305 -21.54 22.64 1.18
C ARG A 305 -21.34 23.47 2.44
N ILE A 306 -20.10 23.70 2.84
CA ILE A 306 -19.81 24.67 3.91
C ILE A 306 -20.51 25.94 3.44
N PRO A 307 -21.52 26.45 4.16
CA PRO A 307 -22.25 27.62 3.72
C PRO A 307 -21.25 28.72 3.37
N SER A 308 -21.41 29.36 2.22
CA SER A 308 -20.56 30.50 1.81
C SER A 308 -20.55 31.62 2.87
N GLU A 309 -21.55 31.64 3.75
CA GLU A 309 -21.67 32.49 4.95
C GLU A 309 -20.55 32.27 5.98
N MET A 310 -19.92 31.09 6.02
CA MET A 310 -18.80 30.79 6.91
C MET A 310 -17.46 31.42 6.43
N PHE A 311 -17.45 31.99 5.22
CA PHE A 311 -16.33 32.73 4.63
C PHE A 311 -16.63 34.23 4.50
N ALA A 312 -17.72 34.74 5.09
CA ALA A 312 -17.96 36.17 5.13
C ALA A 312 -16.91 36.86 6.04
N PRO A 313 -16.34 38.00 5.63
CA PRO A 313 -15.45 38.79 6.49
C PRO A 313 -16.21 39.19 7.76
N LEU A 314 -15.59 39.02 8.93
CA LEU A 314 -16.06 39.62 10.17
C LEU A 314 -15.93 41.15 10.00
N HIS A 315 -17.07 41.82 9.79
CA HIS A 315 -17.18 43.28 9.91
C HIS A 315 -17.27 43.68 11.38
#